data_AF-A0A662WWZ8-F1
#
_entry.id   AF-A0A662WWZ8-F1
#
_cell.length_a   1.000
_cell.length_b   1.000
_cell.length_c   1.000
_cell.angle_alpha   90.00
_cell.angle_beta   90.00
_cell.angle_gamma   90.00
#
_symmetry.space_group_name_H-M   'P 1'
#
loop_
_entity.id
_entity.type
_entity.pdbx_description
1 polymer ?
#
loop_
_entity_poly.entity_id
_entity_poly.type
_entity_poly.pdbx_seq_one_letter_code
_entity_poly.pdbx_strand_id
1 'polypeptide(L)'
;MASKATRSGMGLFKLWTTDSGTFPVVIICSFAAVAAGASASRYLLHNPDVCFDKNKRTNTLHYESENGAEWRARRFRFANLHRNAINQSRQFDPAFAKEENKNVTR
;
A
#
# COMPACT_ATOMS: atom_id res chain seq x y z
N MET A 1 38.67 3.96 -25.91
CA MET A 1 39.25 3.17 -24.80
C MET A 1 39.27 3.93 -23.47
N ALA A 2 39.45 5.27 -23.46
CA ALA A 2 39.49 6.07 -22.23
C ALA A 2 38.17 6.08 -21.40
N SER A 3 36.99 6.09 -22.04
CA SER A 3 35.70 6.16 -21.32
C SER A 3 35.35 4.91 -20.49
N LYS A 4 35.80 3.72 -20.90
CA LYS A 4 35.58 2.47 -20.16
C LYS A 4 36.44 2.41 -18.89
N ALA A 5 37.66 2.94 -18.94
CA ALA A 5 38.57 2.97 -17.80
C ALA A 5 38.10 3.95 -16.70
N THR A 6 37.55 5.11 -17.08
CA THR A 6 37.00 6.09 -16.11
C THR A 6 35.76 5.56 -15.39
N ARG A 7 34.92 4.76 -16.07
CA ARG A 7 33.75 4.10 -15.47
C ARG A 7 34.13 3.01 -14.48
N SER A 8 35.23 2.29 -14.70
CA SER A 8 35.70 1.21 -13.81
C SER A 8 36.10 1.67 -12.40
N GLY A 9 36.42 2.96 -12.21
CA GLY A 9 36.83 3.53 -10.92
C GLY A 9 35.72 4.27 -10.16
N MET A 10 34.52 4.39 -10.73
CA MET A 10 33.41 5.09 -10.09
C MET A 10 32.60 4.11 -9.22
N GLY A 11 32.43 4.43 -7.93
CA GLY A 11 31.59 3.62 -7.03
C GLY A 11 30.16 3.45 -7.55
N LEU A 12 29.48 2.36 -7.17
CA LEU A 12 28.20 1.93 -7.73
C LEU A 12 27.15 3.06 -7.81
N PHE A 13 27.01 3.85 -6.75
CA PHE A 13 26.10 5.00 -6.71
C PHE A 13 26.48 6.09 -7.72
N LYS A 14 27.77 6.42 -7.83
CA LYS A 14 28.27 7.43 -8.78
C LYS A 14 28.14 6.95 -10.22
N LEU A 15 28.28 5.64 -10.46
CA LEU A 15 28.08 5.03 -11.76
C LEU A 15 26.60 5.11 -12.20
N TRP A 16 25.68 4.87 -11.27
CA TRP A 16 24.24 4.88 -11.52
C TRP A 16 23.64 6.29 -11.65
N THR A 17 24.19 7.28 -10.97
CA THR A 17 23.72 8.68 -11.02
C THR A 17 24.40 9.54 -12.08
N THR A 18 25.42 9.05 -12.78
CA THR A 18 26.14 9.83 -13.81
C THR A 18 25.78 9.40 -15.24
N ASP A 19 25.15 8.24 -15.43
CA ASP A 19 24.76 7.76 -16.76
C ASP A 19 23.31 8.17 -17.10
N SER A 20 23.10 8.86 -18.22
CA SER A 20 21.79 9.43 -18.57
C SER A 20 20.73 8.37 -18.86
N GLY A 21 21.15 7.18 -19.31
CA GLY A 21 20.26 6.04 -19.52
C GLY A 21 19.83 5.34 -18.23
N THR A 22 20.56 5.53 -17.13
CA THR A 22 20.30 4.86 -15.84
C THR A 22 19.36 5.66 -14.96
N PHE A 23 19.29 6.99 -15.13
CA PHE A 23 18.37 7.87 -14.38
C PHE A 23 16.91 7.41 -14.39
N PRO A 24 16.28 7.12 -15.55
CA PRO A 24 14.91 6.63 -15.58
C PRO A 24 14.71 5.33 -14.77
N VAL A 25 15.68 4.42 -14.84
CA VAL A 25 15.65 3.14 -14.11
C VAL A 25 15.73 3.36 -12.60
N VAL A 26 16.67 4.20 -12.15
CA VAL A 26 16.83 4.53 -10.72
C VAL A 26 15.56 5.16 -10.17
N ILE A 27 14.94 6.07 -10.92
CA ILE A 27 13.71 6.74 -10.52
C ILE A 27 12.57 5.74 -10.35
N ILE A 28 12.38 4.84 -11.33
CA ILE A 28 11.33 3.80 -11.25
C ILE A 28 11.58 2.86 -10.08
N CYS A 29 12.80 2.38 -9.89
CA CYS A 29 13.15 1.50 -8.76
C CYS A 29 12.95 2.20 -7.41
N SER A 30 13.36 3.46 -7.29
CA SER A 30 13.19 4.25 -6.07
C SER A 30 11.72 4.47 -5.76
N PHE A 31 10.93 4.85 -6.78
CA PHE A 31 9.49 5.02 -6.64
C PHE A 31 8.81 3.72 -6.22
N ALA A 32 9.18 2.59 -6.83
CA ALA A 32 8.65 1.28 -6.46
C ALA A 32 9.00 0.92 -5.01
N ALA A 33 10.24 1.18 -4.56
CA ALA A 33 10.66 0.93 -3.19
C ALA A 33 9.87 1.78 -2.17
N VAL A 34 9.67 3.08 -2.45
CA VAL A 34 8.85 3.95 -1.60
C VAL A 34 7.40 3.49 -1.58
N ALA A 35 6.82 3.16 -2.74
CA ALA A 35 5.44 2.69 -2.83
C ALA A 35 5.20 1.37 -2.08
N ALA A 36 6.15 0.43 -2.18
CA ALA A 36 6.11 -0.82 -1.43
C ALA A 36 6.22 -0.58 0.08
N GLY A 37 7.19 0.26 0.51
CA GLY A 37 7.37 0.64 1.91
C GLY A 37 6.14 1.32 2.50
N ALA A 38 5.53 2.25 1.77
CA ALA A 38 4.30 2.94 2.17
C ALA A 38 3.12 1.95 2.30
N SER A 39 2.98 1.02 1.35
CA SER A 39 1.92 0.02 1.35
C SER A 39 2.06 -0.95 2.53
N ALA A 40 3.28 -1.44 2.78
CA ALA A 40 3.59 -2.30 3.91
C ALA A 40 3.36 -1.60 5.25
N SER A 41 3.85 -0.35 5.38
CA SER A 41 3.67 0.44 6.60
C SER A 41 2.18 0.68 6.89
N ARG A 42 1.41 1.06 5.88
CA ARG A 42 -0.04 1.23 5.99
C ARG A 42 -0.72 -0.06 6.45
N TYR A 43 -0.32 -1.22 5.90
CA TYR A 43 -0.87 -2.50 6.31
C TYR A 43 -0.56 -2.79 7.79
N LEU A 44 0.71 -2.65 8.21
CA LEU A 44 1.12 -2.94 9.58
C LEU A 44 0.47 -2.03 10.62
N LEU A 45 0.24 -0.76 10.29
CA LEU A 45 -0.32 0.21 11.25
C LEU A 45 -1.84 0.15 11.36
N HIS A 46 -2.55 -0.13 10.26
CA HIS A 46 -4.01 -0.10 10.22
C HIS A 46 -4.69 -1.46 10.25
N ASN A 47 -3.94 -2.56 10.10
CA ASN A 47 -4.53 -3.89 10.20
C ASN A 47 -4.99 -4.13 11.66
N PRO A 48 -6.25 -4.54 11.90
CA PRO A 48 -6.71 -4.91 13.24
C PRO A 48 -5.90 -6.05 13.87
N ASP A 49 -5.31 -6.94 13.07
CA ASP A 49 -4.59 -8.10 13.59
C ASP A 49 -3.14 -7.80 14.02
N VAL A 50 -2.63 -6.60 13.72
CA VAL A 50 -1.23 -6.23 14.00
C VAL A 50 -1.16 -5.31 15.23
N CYS A 51 -0.51 -5.80 16.29
CA CYS A 51 -0.39 -5.09 17.58
C CYS A 51 0.92 -4.29 17.69
N PHE A 52 1.18 -3.39 16.73
CA PHE A 52 2.37 -2.53 16.79
C PHE A 52 2.28 -1.46 17.88
N ASP A 53 1.09 -0.86 18.06
CA ASP A 53 0.81 0.14 19.09
C ASP A 53 0.75 -0.48 20.49
N LYS A 54 1.37 0.18 21.47
CA LYS A 54 1.36 -0.21 22.88
C LYS A 54 -0.06 -0.27 23.44
N ASN A 55 -0.96 0.61 22.98
CA ASN A 55 -2.37 0.63 23.40
C ASN A 55 -3.13 -0.64 22.98
N LYS A 56 -2.79 -1.23 21.83
CA LYS A 56 -3.41 -2.48 21.34
C LYS A 56 -2.89 -3.71 22.07
N ARG A 57 -1.67 -3.67 22.59
CA ARG A 57 -1.04 -4.81 23.30
C ARG A 57 -1.68 -5.11 24.65
N THR A 58 -2.33 -4.13 25.28
CA THR A 58 -2.98 -4.29 26.59
C THR A 58 -4.40 -4.82 26.50
N ASN A 59 -4.99 -4.86 25.29
CA ASN A 59 -6.34 -5.38 25.08
C ASN A 59 -6.29 -6.90 24.92
N THR A 60 -6.84 -7.63 25.90
CA THR A 60 -6.81 -9.10 25.96
C THR A 60 -7.56 -9.78 24.82
N LEU A 61 -8.53 -9.08 24.21
CA LEU A 61 -9.30 -9.61 23.08
C LEU A 61 -8.61 -9.36 21.73
N HIS A 62 -7.53 -8.55 21.69
CA HIS A 62 -6.78 -8.14 20.50
C HIS A 62 -7.62 -7.56 19.34
N TYR A 63 -8.94 -7.41 19.52
CA TYR A 63 -9.90 -7.00 18.51
C TYR A 63 -10.78 -5.89 19.07
N GLU A 64 -10.77 -4.76 18.38
CA GLU A 64 -11.66 -3.63 18.62
C GLU A 64 -12.64 -3.55 17.44
N SER A 65 -13.94 -3.56 17.75
CA SER A 65 -15.00 -3.65 16.74
C SER A 65 -14.98 -2.47 15.78
N GLU A 66 -14.69 -1.27 16.28
CA GLU A 66 -14.58 -0.03 15.51
C GLU A 66 -13.41 -0.07 14.51
N ASN A 67 -12.22 -0.47 14.97
CA ASN A 67 -11.05 -0.59 14.10
C ASN A 67 -11.25 -1.68 13.02
N GLY A 68 -11.92 -2.79 13.37
CA GLY A 68 -12.29 -3.84 12.41
C GLY A 68 -13.34 -3.39 11.38
N ALA A 69 -14.30 -2.56 11.82
CA ALA A 69 -15.30 -1.91 10.97
C ALA A 69 -14.64 -0.97 9.96
N GLU A 70 -13.79 -0.06 10.43
CA GLU A 70 -13.08 0.90 9.58
C GLU A 70 -12.16 0.21 8.55
N TRP A 71 -11.42 -0.82 8.98
CA TRP A 71 -10.57 -1.62 8.10
C TRP A 71 -11.36 -2.26 6.96
N ARG A 72 -12.52 -2.81 7.27
CA ARG A 72 -13.41 -3.47 6.29
C ARG A 72 -14.05 -2.47 5.34
N ALA A 73 -14.55 -1.36 5.87
CA ALA A 73 -15.13 -0.27 5.07
C ALA A 73 -14.12 0.29 4.07
N ARG A 74 -12.86 0.44 4.52
CA ARG A 74 -11.77 0.89 3.65
C ARG A 74 -11.52 -0.07 2.49
N ARG A 75 -11.46 -1.38 2.74
CA ARG A 75 -11.33 -2.40 1.68
C ARG A 75 -12.53 -2.40 0.74
N PHE A 76 -13.72 -2.20 1.29
CA PHE A 76 -14.95 -2.09 0.51
C PHE A 76 -14.95 -0.89 -0.44
N ARG A 77 -14.46 0.27 0.02
CA ARG A 77 -14.26 1.46 -0.82
C ARG A 77 -13.29 1.20 -1.97
N PHE A 78 -12.16 0.54 -1.71
CA PHE A 78 -11.21 0.17 -2.78
C PHE A 78 -11.81 -0.84 -3.77
N ALA A 79 -12.59 -1.81 -3.30
CA ALA A 79 -13.26 -2.79 -4.16
C ALA A 79 -14.35 -2.18 -5.06
N ASN A 80 -14.88 -1.01 -4.68
CA ASN A 80 -15.89 -0.27 -5.43
C ASN A 80 -15.32 0.95 -6.17
N LEU A 81 -13.99 1.07 -6.26
CA LEU A 81 -13.36 2.16 -7.02
C LEU A 81 -13.69 2.08 -8.52
N HIS A 82 -13.95 0.87 -9.01
CA HIS A 82 -14.46 0.62 -10.36
C HIS A 82 -15.63 -0.36 -10.33
N ARG A 83 -16.61 -0.15 -11.20
CA ARG A 83 -17.80 -1.00 -11.32
C ARG A 83 -17.43 -2.35 -11.94
N ASN A 84 -17.88 -3.45 -11.34
CA ASN A 84 -17.64 -4.80 -11.85
C ASN A 84 -18.86 -5.72 -11.61
N ALA A 85 -18.93 -6.86 -12.29
CA ALA A 85 -20.07 -7.77 -12.16
C ALA A 85 -20.25 -8.32 -10.72
N ILE A 86 -19.18 -8.36 -9.93
CA ILE A 86 -19.15 -8.92 -8.58
C ILE A 86 -19.71 -7.91 -7.55
N ASN A 87 -19.34 -6.63 -7.66
CA ASN A 87 -19.72 -5.56 -6.74
C ASN A 87 -21.15 -5.06 -6.98
N GLN A 88 -21.66 -5.23 -8.20
CA GLN A 88 -23.06 -5.00 -8.55
C GLN A 88 -23.96 -6.22 -8.29
N SER A 89 -23.38 -7.37 -7.90
CA SER A 89 -24.17 -8.56 -7.64
C SER A 89 -25.02 -8.39 -6.37
N ARG A 90 -26.17 -9.06 -6.34
CA ARG A 90 -27.08 -9.08 -5.18
C ARG A 90 -26.42 -9.64 -3.91
N GLN A 91 -25.38 -10.45 -4.08
CA GLN A 91 -24.59 -11.01 -2.97
C GLN A 91 -23.84 -9.92 -2.18
N PHE A 92 -23.61 -8.76 -2.81
CA PHE A 92 -22.90 -7.63 -2.21
C PHE A 92 -23.85 -6.63 -1.52
N ASP A 93 -25.17 -6.74 -1.68
CA ASP A 93 -26.16 -5.84 -1.07
C ASP A 93 -26.01 -5.70 0.45
N PRO A 94 -25.77 -6.79 1.23
CA PRO A 94 -25.59 -6.68 2.67
C PRO A 94 -24.38 -5.83 3.07
N ALA A 95 -23.37 -5.73 2.20
CA ALA A 95 -22.18 -4.93 2.46
C ALA A 95 -22.45 -3.43 2.27
N PHE A 96 -23.32 -3.04 1.32
CA PHE A 96 -23.77 -1.66 1.14
C PHE A 96 -24.74 -1.19 2.23
N ALA A 97 -25.51 -2.11 2.83
CA ALA A 97 -26.45 -1.79 3.90
C ALA A 97 -25.77 -1.35 5.23
N LYS A 98 -24.47 -1.63 5.39
CA LYS A 98 -23.74 -1.24 6.60
C LYS A 98 -23.54 0.26 6.67
N GLU A 99 -23.66 0.82 7.87
CA GLU A 99 -23.54 2.26 8.10
C GLU A 99 -22.23 2.84 7.60
N GLU A 100 -21.14 2.10 7.81
CA GLU A 100 -19.78 2.43 7.39
C GLU A 100 -19.60 2.58 5.86
N ASN A 101 -20.54 2.07 5.06
CA ASN A 101 -20.44 2.01 3.59
C ASN A 101 -21.50 2.84 2.86
N LYS A 102 -22.37 3.57 3.58
CA LYS A 102 -23.46 4.37 2.98
C LYS A 102 -22.97 5.45 2.00
N ASN A 103 -21.71 5.84 2.08
CA ASN A 103 -21.07 6.81 1.20
C ASN A 103 -20.55 6.21 -0.12
N VAL A 104 -20.60 4.89 -0.32
CA VAL A 104 -20.09 4.21 -1.52
C VAL A 104 -21.23 4.02 -2.51
N THR A 105 -21.12 4.65 -3.68
CA THR A 105 -22.11 4.56 -4.76
C THR A 105 -21.82 3.37 -5.69
N ARG A 106 -22.88 2.81 -6.28
CA ARG A 106 -22.84 1.70 -7.26
C ARG A 106 -22.77 2.17 -8.71
#